data_AF-A0A964VDH4-F1
#
_entry.id   AF-A0A964VDH4-F1
#
_cell.length_a   1.000
_cell.length_b   1.000
_cell.length_c   1.000
_cell.angle_alpha   90.00
_cell.angle_beta   90.00
_cell.angle_gamma   90.00
#
_symmetry.space_group_name_H-M   'P 1'
#
loop_
_entity.id
_entity.type
_entity.pdbx_description
1 polymer ?
#
loop_
_entity_poly.entity_id
_entity_poly.type
_entity_poly.pdbx_seq_one_letter_code
_entity_poly.pdbx_strand_id
1 'polypeptide(L)'
;MKKYPRKNLEKKFGNTFRKTFEKTFALTATLILAGVLQGCYSFQWPWSQGTSLVTAGLASNPIKLPFEPKQCVYTVEPAQTTFFLSDFTPDQLAAGGDLTGQVINIQLLWEPRPGYTPLDPTTTNVSIRLLVFSKGEVGMYGGGGFAWPRGTPGETDMQLRMTGSNLSLIAKTKDFVDLLSPGEMLGNVDATFNEQAAIVMRRTASQLITNKLGVVRWVDSAPLTDFLLAVADETTPR
;
A
#
# COMPACT_ATOMS: atom_id res chain seq x y z
N MET A 1 -29.21 -37.84 -86.65
CA MET A 1 -29.65 -36.79 -85.69
C MET A 1 -29.56 -37.34 -84.27
N LYS A 2 -28.60 -36.87 -83.46
CA LYS A 2 -28.45 -37.29 -82.05
C LYS A 2 -28.58 -36.06 -81.14
N LYS A 3 -29.53 -36.13 -80.19
CA LYS A 3 -29.82 -35.14 -79.14
C LYS A 3 -28.75 -35.18 -78.05
N TYR A 4 -28.29 -34.02 -77.58
CA TYR A 4 -27.51 -33.85 -76.35
C TYR A 4 -28.42 -33.42 -75.18
N PRO A 5 -28.23 -33.94 -73.95
CA PRO A 5 -28.99 -33.50 -72.79
C PRO A 5 -28.27 -32.40 -72.00
N ARG A 6 -28.95 -31.26 -71.81
CA ARG A 6 -28.71 -30.29 -70.72
C ARG A 6 -29.56 -30.72 -69.51
N LYS A 7 -29.01 -30.82 -68.28
CA LYS A 7 -29.76 -30.58 -67.02
C LYS A 7 -29.07 -30.74 -65.64
N ASN A 8 -27.76 -30.99 -65.50
CA ASN A 8 -27.19 -31.36 -64.18
C ASN A 8 -26.22 -30.36 -63.51
N LEU A 9 -25.98 -29.16 -64.03
CA LEU A 9 -24.96 -28.27 -63.45
C LEU A 9 -25.50 -27.21 -62.45
N GLU A 10 -26.76 -26.81 -62.53
CA GLU A 10 -27.25 -25.65 -61.74
C GLU A 10 -27.62 -25.96 -60.28
N LYS A 11 -27.99 -27.21 -59.94
CA LYS A 11 -28.43 -27.53 -58.56
C LYS A 11 -27.29 -27.68 -57.54
N LYS A 12 -26.04 -27.86 -57.98
CA LYS A 12 -24.90 -28.15 -57.08
C LYS A 12 -24.24 -26.90 -56.51
N PHE A 13 -24.40 -25.73 -57.15
CA PHE A 13 -23.75 -24.50 -56.73
C PHE A 13 -24.48 -23.78 -55.58
N GLY A 14 -25.82 -23.81 -55.56
CA GLY A 14 -26.61 -23.12 -54.51
C GLY A 14 -26.50 -23.74 -53.12
N ASN A 15 -26.41 -25.08 -53.01
CA ASN A 15 -26.36 -25.77 -51.72
C ASN A 15 -24.99 -25.72 -51.02
N THR A 16 -23.92 -25.46 -51.77
CA THR A 16 -22.56 -25.34 -51.20
C THR A 16 -22.33 -23.94 -50.65
N PHE A 17 -22.83 -22.90 -51.31
CA PHE A 17 -22.69 -21.51 -50.85
C PHE A 17 -23.45 -21.24 -49.55
N ARG A 18 -24.65 -21.81 -49.41
CA ARG A 18 -25.49 -21.63 -48.22
C ARG A 18 -24.91 -22.27 -46.95
N LYS A 19 -24.25 -23.44 -47.08
CA LYS A 19 -23.61 -24.14 -45.95
C LYS A 19 -22.32 -23.45 -45.46
N THR A 20 -21.62 -22.73 -46.32
CA THR A 20 -20.40 -21.99 -45.94
C THR A 20 -20.74 -20.69 -45.21
N PHE A 21 -21.85 -20.03 -45.61
CA PHE A 21 -22.33 -18.79 -44.98
C PHE A 21 -22.92 -19.03 -43.57
N GLU A 22 -23.67 -20.12 -43.38
CA GLU A 22 -24.20 -20.49 -42.04
C GLU A 22 -23.09 -20.84 -41.04
N LYS A 23 -22.01 -21.49 -41.50
CA LYS A 23 -20.87 -21.85 -40.64
C LYS A 23 -20.01 -20.65 -40.24
N THR A 24 -19.85 -19.66 -41.12
CA THR A 24 -19.08 -18.45 -40.81
C THR A 24 -19.84 -17.55 -39.83
N PHE A 25 -21.17 -17.41 -40.00
CA PHE A 25 -21.99 -16.59 -39.10
C PHE A 25 -22.08 -17.15 -37.68
N ALA A 26 -22.19 -18.47 -37.53
CA ALA A 26 -22.20 -19.13 -36.22
C ALA A 26 -20.86 -19.01 -35.48
N LEU A 27 -19.73 -19.06 -36.20
CA LEU A 27 -18.39 -18.91 -35.61
C LEU A 27 -18.13 -17.46 -35.14
N THR A 28 -18.58 -16.45 -35.89
CA THR A 28 -18.48 -15.04 -35.47
C THR A 28 -19.37 -14.69 -34.29
N ALA A 29 -20.59 -15.26 -34.21
CA ALA A 29 -21.49 -15.01 -33.08
C ALA A 29 -20.97 -15.62 -31.76
N THR A 30 -20.28 -16.77 -31.83
CA THR A 30 -19.72 -17.45 -30.65
C THR A 30 -18.47 -16.72 -30.11
N LEU A 31 -17.66 -16.11 -30.99
CA LEU A 31 -16.48 -15.31 -30.60
C LEU A 31 -16.86 -14.01 -29.89
N ILE A 32 -17.95 -13.36 -30.30
CA ILE A 32 -18.43 -12.13 -29.67
C ILE A 32 -19.02 -12.42 -28.28
N LEU A 33 -19.75 -13.53 -28.11
CA LEU A 33 -20.33 -13.91 -26.81
C LEU A 33 -19.27 -14.33 -25.79
N ALA A 34 -18.16 -14.95 -26.23
CA ALA A 34 -17.03 -15.27 -25.37
C ALA A 34 -16.26 -14.02 -24.89
N GLY A 35 -16.18 -12.96 -25.71
CA GLY A 35 -15.54 -11.70 -25.34
C GLY A 35 -16.30 -10.90 -24.28
N VAL A 36 -17.64 -10.93 -24.31
CA VAL A 36 -18.47 -10.17 -23.35
C VAL A 36 -18.45 -10.82 -21.94
N LEU A 37 -18.27 -12.13 -21.84
CA LEU A 37 -18.16 -12.83 -20.56
C LEU A 37 -16.79 -12.65 -19.86
N GLN A 38 -15.76 -12.23 -20.59
CA GLN A 38 -14.46 -11.86 -19.98
C GLN A 38 -14.40 -10.40 -19.49
N GLY A 39 -15.37 -9.56 -19.85
CA GLY A 39 -15.39 -8.14 -19.49
C GLY A 39 -15.81 -7.84 -18.04
N CYS A 40 -16.40 -8.80 -17.33
CA CYS A 40 -16.89 -8.59 -15.95
C CYS A 40 -15.90 -9.00 -14.86
N TYR A 41 -14.80 -9.68 -15.18
CA TYR A 41 -13.82 -10.13 -14.18
C TYR A 41 -12.58 -9.22 -14.06
N SER A 42 -12.43 -8.21 -14.92
CA SER A 42 -11.19 -7.42 -15.05
C SER A 42 -11.35 -5.92 -14.82
N PHE A 43 -12.53 -5.43 -14.43
CA PHE A 43 -12.67 -4.05 -13.94
C PHE A 43 -12.21 -3.95 -12.47
N GLN A 44 -10.96 -4.33 -12.20
CA GLN A 44 -10.23 -3.80 -11.06
C GLN A 44 -9.71 -2.44 -11.47
N TRP A 45 -10.17 -1.38 -10.80
CA TRP A 45 -9.59 -0.04 -10.89
C TRP A 45 -8.06 -0.15 -10.91
N PRO A 46 -7.32 0.44 -11.87
CA PRO A 46 -5.88 0.25 -11.97
C PRO A 46 -5.19 0.83 -10.73
N TRP A 47 -4.60 -0.04 -9.91
CA TRP A 47 -3.68 0.37 -8.85
C TRP A 47 -2.35 0.68 -9.54
N SER A 48 -1.82 1.88 -9.34
CA SER A 48 -0.49 2.23 -9.83
C SER A 48 0.55 1.39 -9.10
N GLN A 49 1.47 0.77 -9.84
CA GLN A 49 2.67 0.15 -9.26
C GLN A 49 3.53 1.26 -8.63
N GLY A 50 4.04 1.00 -7.42
CA GLY A 50 4.90 1.94 -6.70
C GLY A 50 4.19 2.75 -5.60
N THR A 51 5.00 3.21 -4.65
CA THR A 51 4.54 4.05 -3.54
C THR A 51 4.50 5.51 -3.95
N SER A 52 3.34 6.15 -3.79
CA SER A 52 3.18 7.58 -3.90
C SER A 52 2.18 8.04 -2.84
N LEU A 53 2.68 8.78 -1.86
CA LEU A 53 1.87 9.39 -0.81
C LEU A 53 1.98 10.91 -0.91
N VAL A 54 0.89 11.60 -0.61
CA VAL A 54 0.87 13.05 -0.50
C VAL A 54 0.26 13.41 0.84
N THR A 55 1.03 14.12 1.66
CA THR A 55 0.52 14.75 2.88
C THR A 55 0.21 16.20 2.58
N ALA A 56 -1.01 16.66 2.89
CA ALA A 56 -1.43 18.03 2.67
C ALA A 56 -2.07 18.61 3.94
N GLY A 57 -1.77 19.86 4.26
CA GLY A 57 -2.56 20.60 5.26
C GLY A 57 -3.97 20.87 4.75
N LEU A 58 -4.93 21.08 5.65
CA LEU A 58 -6.33 21.42 5.31
C LEU A 58 -6.59 22.94 5.31
N ALA A 59 -5.53 23.75 5.43
CA ALA A 59 -5.64 25.22 5.39
C ALA A 59 -6.02 25.73 3.99
N SER A 60 -6.46 26.98 3.92
CA SER A 60 -6.89 27.65 2.68
C SER A 60 -5.81 27.74 1.58
N ASN A 61 -4.52 27.67 1.96
CA ASN A 61 -3.40 27.45 1.04
C ASN A 61 -2.60 26.23 1.51
N PRO A 62 -2.98 25.01 1.09
CA PRO A 62 -2.44 23.79 1.66
C PRO A 62 -1.03 23.54 1.14
N ILE A 63 -0.06 23.46 2.04
CA ILE A 63 1.27 22.94 1.71
C ILE A 63 1.13 21.44 1.48
N LYS A 64 1.64 20.99 0.33
CA LYS A 64 1.69 19.58 -0.06
C LYS A 64 3.12 19.08 0.07
N LEU A 65 3.28 17.98 0.79
CA LEU A 65 4.51 17.23 0.91
C LEU A 65 4.34 15.92 0.13
N PRO A 66 4.78 15.88 -1.14
CA PRO A 66 4.86 14.61 -1.85
C PRO A 66 5.90 13.72 -1.16
N PHE A 67 5.65 12.42 -1.17
CA PHE A 67 6.50 11.43 -0.55
C PHE A 67 6.64 10.23 -1.48
N GLU A 68 7.88 10.04 -1.93
CA GLU A 68 8.34 8.94 -2.78
C GLU A 68 9.48 8.23 -2.03
N PRO A 69 9.15 7.24 -1.19
CA PRO A 69 10.12 6.65 -0.29
C PRO A 69 11.21 5.90 -1.05
N LYS A 70 12.45 5.98 -0.55
CA LYS A 70 13.55 5.12 -1.01
C LYS A 70 13.44 3.70 -0.48
N GLN A 71 12.81 3.54 0.69
CA GLN A 71 12.59 2.24 1.32
C GLN A 71 11.14 2.12 1.75
N CYS A 72 10.51 1.03 1.34
CA CYS A 72 9.18 0.66 1.76
C CYS A 72 9.18 -0.83 2.10
N VAL A 73 9.01 -1.13 3.39
CA VAL A 73 8.94 -2.52 3.85
C VAL A 73 7.76 -2.70 4.78
N TYR A 74 7.30 -3.93 4.91
CA TYR A 74 6.28 -4.26 5.88
C TYR A 74 6.63 -5.53 6.67
N THR A 75 6.01 -5.66 7.83
CA THR A 75 6.06 -6.84 8.69
C THR A 75 4.67 -7.17 9.22
N VAL A 76 4.47 -8.43 9.56
CA VAL A 76 3.21 -8.94 10.11
C VAL A 76 3.43 -9.27 11.57
N GLU A 77 2.73 -8.56 12.46
CA GLU A 77 2.66 -8.85 13.88
C GLU A 77 1.32 -9.55 14.19
N PRO A 78 1.19 -10.31 15.29
CA PRO A 78 -0.04 -11.05 15.59
C PRO A 78 -1.32 -10.20 15.65
N ALA A 79 -1.19 -8.92 16.02
CA ALA A 79 -2.31 -8.01 16.18
C ALA A 79 -2.49 -7.03 15.01
N GLN A 80 -1.48 -6.84 14.16
CA GLN A 80 -1.47 -5.77 13.16
C GLN A 80 -0.44 -6.03 12.06
N THR A 81 -0.68 -5.49 10.86
CA THR A 81 0.34 -5.43 9.82
C THR A 81 0.94 -4.04 9.78
N THR A 82 2.26 -3.94 9.92
CA THR A 82 2.95 -2.66 10.04
C THR A 82 3.80 -2.37 8.81
N PHE A 83 3.59 -1.20 8.22
CA PHE A 83 4.35 -0.66 7.11
C PHE A 83 5.31 0.41 7.62
N PHE A 84 6.55 0.37 7.14
CA PHE A 84 7.58 1.37 7.38
C PHE A 84 8.05 1.93 6.04
N LEU A 85 7.89 3.24 5.88
CA LEU A 85 8.31 3.97 4.71
C LEU A 85 9.30 5.06 5.11
N SER A 86 10.37 5.22 4.33
CA SER A 86 11.44 6.16 4.67
C SER A 86 12.11 6.73 3.42
N ASP A 87 12.41 8.04 3.46
CA ASP A 87 13.31 8.71 2.50
C ASP A 87 14.79 8.37 2.72
N PHE A 88 15.10 7.76 3.85
CA PHE A 88 16.45 7.48 4.34
C PHE A 88 16.71 5.99 4.46
N THR A 89 17.96 5.57 4.26
CA THR A 89 18.40 4.23 4.62
C THR A 89 18.58 4.10 6.14
N PRO A 90 18.63 2.89 6.71
CA PRO A 90 18.80 2.70 8.15
C PRO A 90 20.10 3.32 8.67
N ASP A 91 21.17 3.28 7.86
CA ASP A 91 22.46 3.87 8.19
C ASP A 91 22.39 5.41 8.26
N GLN A 92 21.64 6.04 7.35
CA GLN A 92 21.41 7.49 7.36
C GLN A 92 20.58 7.93 8.55
N LEU A 93 19.56 7.16 8.93
CA LEU A 93 18.78 7.40 10.14
C LEU A 93 19.64 7.25 11.41
N ALA A 94 20.52 6.25 11.44
CA ALA A 94 21.41 6.01 12.57
C ALA A 94 22.49 7.09 12.74
N ALA A 95 22.97 7.66 11.63
CA ALA A 95 23.97 8.74 11.66
C ALA A 95 23.45 10.05 12.31
N GLY A 96 22.14 10.29 12.31
CA GLY A 96 21.50 11.33 13.12
C GLY A 96 21.87 12.78 12.79
N GLY A 97 22.36 13.06 11.58
CA GLY A 97 22.74 14.39 11.12
C GLY A 97 21.57 15.33 10.79
N ASP A 98 21.83 16.37 9.99
CA ASP A 98 20.81 17.32 9.51
C ASP A 98 19.95 16.70 8.41
N LEU A 99 19.11 15.75 8.83
CA LEU A 99 18.17 15.06 7.95
C LEU A 99 17.06 16.02 7.52
N THR A 100 16.68 15.93 6.24
CA THR A 100 15.51 16.60 5.67
C THR A 100 14.75 15.59 4.84
N GLY A 101 13.51 15.30 5.22
CA GLY A 101 12.72 14.22 4.63
C GLY A 101 11.68 13.67 5.60
N GLN A 102 11.07 12.55 5.23
CA GLN A 102 9.94 11.97 5.97
C GLN A 102 10.19 10.50 6.30
N VAL A 103 9.65 10.07 7.45
CA VAL A 103 9.54 8.67 7.84
C VAL A 103 8.11 8.42 8.27
N ILE A 104 7.48 7.40 7.69
CA ILE A 104 6.07 7.09 7.91
C ILE A 104 5.97 5.67 8.45
N ASN A 105 5.17 5.53 9.49
CA ASN A 105 4.73 4.24 9.99
C ASN A 105 3.22 4.16 9.89
N ILE A 106 2.74 3.11 9.22
CA ILE A 106 1.33 2.84 9.06
C ILE A 106 1.05 1.47 9.68
N GLN A 107 0.14 1.42 10.63
CA GLN A 107 -0.30 0.19 11.26
C GLN A 107 -1.71 -0.12 10.77
N LEU A 108 -1.85 -1.21 10.02
CA LEU A 108 -3.13 -1.77 9.63
C LEU A 108 -3.66 -2.61 10.80
N LEU A 109 -4.69 -2.08 11.45
CA LEU A 109 -5.30 -2.67 12.64
C LEU A 109 -6.23 -3.81 12.29
N TRP A 110 -6.95 -3.69 11.17
CA TRP A 110 -7.84 -4.73 10.66
C TRP A 110 -8.08 -4.55 9.16
N GLU A 111 -8.31 -5.67 8.47
CA GLU A 111 -8.58 -5.67 7.03
C GLU A 111 -10.08 -5.48 6.75
N PRO A 112 -10.45 -4.48 5.93
CA PRO A 112 -11.84 -4.24 5.57
C PRO A 112 -12.34 -5.32 4.61
N ARG A 113 -13.52 -5.86 4.91
CA ARG A 113 -14.18 -6.87 4.09
C ARG A 113 -15.31 -6.23 3.29
N PRO A 114 -15.24 -6.23 1.94
CA PRO A 114 -16.31 -5.69 1.10
C PRO A 114 -17.68 -6.29 1.49
N GLY A 115 -18.66 -5.41 1.74
CA GLY A 115 -20.01 -5.82 2.14
C GLY A 115 -20.22 -6.17 3.61
N TYR A 116 -19.15 -6.35 4.39
CA TYR A 116 -19.22 -6.62 5.84
C TYR A 116 -18.73 -5.44 6.69
N THR A 117 -17.85 -4.60 6.15
CA THR A 117 -17.39 -3.38 6.82
C THR A 117 -18.38 -2.24 6.55
N PRO A 118 -18.99 -1.64 7.59
CA PRO A 118 -19.76 -0.42 7.43
C PRO A 118 -18.86 0.68 6.83
N LEU A 119 -19.25 1.23 5.69
CA LEU A 119 -18.59 2.37 5.06
C LEU A 119 -18.98 3.67 5.79
N ASP A 120 -18.84 3.70 7.11
CA ASP A 120 -18.94 4.97 7.83
C ASP A 120 -17.63 5.73 7.57
N PRO A 121 -17.67 6.95 7.00
CA PRO A 121 -16.49 7.77 6.74
C PRO A 121 -15.67 8.12 7.99
N THR A 122 -16.18 7.85 9.20
CA THR A 122 -15.44 7.99 10.46
C THR A 122 -14.70 6.71 10.88
N THR A 123 -14.93 5.59 10.20
CA THR A 123 -14.29 4.31 10.51
C THR A 123 -12.79 4.38 10.20
N THR A 124 -11.98 4.04 11.19
CA THR A 124 -10.52 4.04 11.10
C THR A 124 -10.02 2.61 11.19
N ASN A 125 -9.32 2.14 10.15
CA ASN A 125 -8.68 0.83 10.15
C ASN A 125 -7.14 0.90 10.10
N VAL A 126 -6.59 2.11 9.92
CA VAL A 126 -5.16 2.35 10.01
C VAL A 126 -4.83 3.43 11.03
N SER A 127 -3.73 3.21 11.77
CA SER A 127 -3.06 4.22 12.58
C SER A 127 -1.83 4.72 11.81
N ILE A 128 -1.65 6.03 11.75
CA ILE A 128 -0.57 6.66 10.97
C ILE A 128 0.27 7.49 11.93
N ARG A 129 1.59 7.30 11.84
CA ARG A 129 2.57 8.18 12.46
C ARG A 129 3.53 8.68 11.39
N LEU A 130 3.57 9.99 11.22
CA LEU A 130 4.42 10.68 10.25
C LEU A 130 5.47 11.48 11.02
N LEU A 131 6.72 11.28 10.65
CA LEU A 131 7.86 12.03 11.15
C LEU A 131 8.37 12.91 10.03
N VAL A 132 8.45 14.21 10.28
CA VAL A 132 8.97 15.19 9.35
C VAL A 132 10.27 15.74 9.93
N PHE A 133 11.35 15.55 9.19
CA PHE A 133 12.67 16.10 9.50
C PHE A 133 12.90 17.32 8.62
N SER A 134 13.32 18.43 9.22
CA SER A 134 13.63 19.67 8.51
C SER A 134 14.85 20.32 9.15
N LYS A 135 16.00 20.24 8.46
CA LYS A 135 17.27 20.86 8.90
C LYS A 135 17.63 20.54 10.36
N GLY A 136 17.48 19.28 10.76
CA GLY A 136 17.81 18.83 12.12
C GLY A 136 16.71 18.98 13.16
N GLU A 137 15.64 19.74 12.86
CA GLU A 137 14.41 19.81 13.65
C GLU A 137 13.44 18.68 13.28
N VAL A 138 12.62 18.25 14.23
CA VAL A 138 11.72 17.10 14.08
C VAL A 138 10.30 17.45 14.52
N GLY A 139 9.34 17.16 13.64
CA GLY A 139 7.91 17.16 13.95
C GLY A 139 7.36 15.74 13.86
N MET A 140 6.65 15.31 14.90
CA MET A 140 5.91 14.05 14.93
C MET A 140 4.43 14.34 14.83
N TYR A 141 3.84 13.86 13.73
CA TYR A 141 2.43 13.88 13.46
C TYR A 141 1.85 12.48 13.71
N GLY A 142 0.61 12.44 14.15
CA GLY A 142 -0.13 11.20 14.14
C GLY A 142 -1.62 11.41 14.01
N GLY A 143 -2.27 10.30 13.72
CA GLY A 143 -3.70 10.21 13.54
C GLY A 143 -4.06 8.87 12.94
N GLY A 144 -5.16 8.83 12.21
CA GLY A 144 -5.67 7.58 11.66
C GLY A 144 -6.33 7.80 10.31
N GLY A 145 -6.76 6.71 9.71
CA GLY A 145 -7.51 6.79 8.48
C GLY A 145 -8.15 5.47 8.08
N PHE A 146 -8.67 5.50 6.86
CA PHE A 146 -9.17 4.34 6.17
C PHE A 146 -8.26 3.99 4.99
N ALA A 147 -7.87 2.72 4.92
CA ALA A 147 -7.06 2.21 3.83
C ALA A 147 -7.50 0.81 3.39
N TRP A 148 -7.38 0.56 2.09
CA TRP A 148 -7.68 -0.73 1.47
C TRP A 148 -6.37 -1.50 1.26
N PRO A 149 -6.14 -2.61 1.97
CA PRO A 149 -5.01 -3.47 1.71
C PRO A 149 -5.26 -4.35 0.48
N ARG A 150 -4.18 -4.78 -0.16
CA ARG A 150 -4.19 -5.77 -1.24
C ARG A 150 -2.91 -6.61 -1.14
N GLY A 151 -3.04 -7.90 -1.40
CA GLY A 151 -1.99 -8.88 -1.18
C GLY A 151 -2.27 -9.71 0.07
N THR A 152 -1.52 -10.80 0.24
CA THR A 152 -1.65 -11.66 1.42
C THR A 152 -0.60 -11.25 2.45
N PRO A 153 -0.98 -11.00 3.72
CA PRO A 153 0.00 -10.73 4.76
C PRO A 153 1.05 -11.85 4.87
N GLY A 154 2.32 -11.49 4.76
CA GLY A 154 3.46 -12.41 4.85
C GLY A 154 3.95 -12.95 3.52
N GLU A 155 3.30 -12.61 2.40
CA GLU A 155 3.82 -12.85 1.05
C GLU A 155 4.82 -11.75 0.63
N THR A 156 5.38 -11.84 -0.58
CA THR A 156 6.46 -10.93 -1.01
C THR A 156 6.08 -9.46 -0.96
N ASP A 157 4.90 -9.08 -1.47
CA ASP A 157 4.50 -7.68 -1.59
C ASP A 157 3.08 -7.45 -1.07
N MET A 158 2.88 -6.28 -0.47
CA MET A 158 1.58 -5.84 0.03
C MET A 158 1.37 -4.37 -0.30
N GLN A 159 0.19 -4.09 -0.84
CA GLN A 159 -0.21 -2.75 -1.24
C GLN A 159 -1.26 -2.20 -0.29
N LEU A 160 -1.24 -0.88 -0.07
CA LEU A 160 -2.20 -0.19 0.79
C LEU A 160 -2.63 1.10 0.11
N ARG A 161 -3.93 1.24 -0.17
CA ARG A 161 -4.50 2.47 -0.74
C ARG A 161 -5.20 3.28 0.34
N MET A 162 -4.68 4.46 0.62
CA MET A 162 -5.22 5.39 1.59
C MET A 162 -6.24 6.32 0.93
N THR A 163 -7.46 6.36 1.46
CA THR A 163 -8.58 7.14 0.88
C THR A 163 -9.09 8.26 1.76
N GLY A 164 -8.76 8.24 3.06
CA GLY A 164 -9.12 9.31 3.98
C GLY A 164 -8.31 9.15 5.25
N SER A 165 -7.64 10.22 5.67
CA SER A 165 -6.89 10.21 6.92
C SER A 165 -6.86 11.59 7.56
N ASN A 166 -6.65 11.60 8.86
CA ASN A 166 -6.41 12.81 9.62
C ASN A 166 -5.04 12.74 10.28
N LEU A 167 -4.32 13.86 10.27
CA LEU A 167 -3.03 14.01 10.91
C LEU A 167 -3.02 15.30 11.71
N SER A 168 -2.45 15.21 12.91
CA SER A 168 -2.24 16.34 13.79
C SER A 168 -0.86 16.23 14.43
N LEU A 169 -0.22 17.36 14.70
CA LEU A 169 1.05 17.39 15.38
C LEU A 169 0.89 16.92 16.84
N ILE A 170 1.63 15.88 17.20
CA ILE A 170 1.63 15.27 18.54
C ILE A 170 2.83 15.76 19.36
N ALA A 171 3.99 15.88 18.73
CA ALA A 171 5.20 16.38 19.37
C ALA A 171 6.10 17.09 18.38
N LYS A 172 6.92 18.01 18.87
CA LYS A 172 7.92 18.70 18.06
C LYS A 172 9.11 19.16 18.88
N THR A 173 10.23 19.36 18.20
CA THR A 173 11.35 20.13 18.74
C THR A 173 11.00 21.62 18.80
N LYS A 174 11.78 22.40 19.56
CA LYS A 174 11.46 23.79 19.91
C LYS A 174 11.33 24.69 18.68
N ASP A 175 12.21 24.52 17.70
CA ASP A 175 12.32 25.40 16.54
C ASP A 175 11.58 24.86 15.30
N PHE A 176 10.86 23.74 15.46
CA PHE A 176 10.02 23.20 14.41
C PHE A 176 8.73 24.02 14.21
N VAL A 177 8.53 24.49 12.98
CA VAL A 177 7.33 25.24 12.56
C VAL A 177 6.32 24.27 11.96
N ASP A 178 5.12 24.21 12.55
CA ASP A 178 4.04 23.38 12.03
C ASP A 178 3.29 24.09 10.90
N LEU A 179 3.24 23.45 9.74
CA LEU A 179 2.57 23.93 8.54
C LEU A 179 1.51 22.94 8.02
N LEU A 180 1.36 21.79 8.68
CA LEU A 180 0.54 20.69 8.20
C LEU A 180 -0.71 20.47 9.03
N SER A 181 -0.73 20.82 10.32
CA SER A 181 -1.92 20.54 11.16
C SER A 181 -3.05 21.55 10.95
N PRO A 182 -4.32 21.09 10.85
CA PRO A 182 -4.73 19.71 10.61
C PRO A 182 -4.42 19.28 9.18
N GLY A 183 -3.96 18.05 9.01
CA GLY A 183 -3.51 17.51 7.73
C GLY A 183 -4.20 16.23 7.33
N GLU A 184 -4.05 15.87 6.07
CA GLU A 184 -4.56 14.64 5.46
C GLU A 184 -3.44 13.99 4.64
N MET A 185 -3.40 12.65 4.65
CA MET A 185 -2.49 11.82 3.86
C MET A 185 -3.29 10.88 2.94
N LEU A 186 -2.99 10.96 1.65
CA LEU A 186 -3.66 10.16 0.62
C LEU A 186 -2.62 9.54 -0.33
N GLY A 187 -2.99 8.42 -0.94
CA GLY A 187 -2.17 7.81 -1.97
C GLY A 187 -2.12 6.29 -1.87
N ASN A 188 -1.07 5.71 -2.48
CA ASN A 188 -0.84 4.28 -2.51
C ASN A 188 0.53 3.97 -1.91
N VAL A 189 0.60 2.88 -1.18
CA VAL A 189 1.82 2.27 -0.65
C VAL A 189 1.99 0.91 -1.31
N ASP A 190 3.22 0.61 -1.69
CA ASP A 190 3.65 -0.67 -2.21
C ASP A 190 4.91 -1.08 -1.44
N ALA A 191 4.79 -2.11 -0.61
CA ALA A 191 5.80 -2.50 0.36
C ALA A 191 6.17 -3.96 0.20
N THR A 192 7.46 -4.25 0.33
CA THR A 192 7.98 -5.63 0.29
C THR A 192 8.13 -6.19 1.72
N PHE A 193 7.84 -7.48 1.88
CA PHE A 193 7.95 -8.15 3.17
C PHE A 193 9.41 -8.29 3.58
N ASN A 194 9.76 -7.64 4.69
CA ASN A 194 11.08 -7.76 5.28
C ASN A 194 11.02 -7.41 6.77
N GLU A 195 10.85 -8.44 7.60
CA GLU A 195 10.72 -8.30 9.04
C GLU A 195 11.97 -7.66 9.68
N GLN A 196 13.17 -8.09 9.28
CA GLN A 196 14.42 -7.58 9.83
C GLN A 196 14.61 -6.09 9.52
N ALA A 197 14.36 -5.68 8.27
CA ALA A 197 14.44 -4.28 7.88
C ALA A 197 13.38 -3.43 8.62
N ALA A 198 12.15 -3.95 8.78
CA ALA A 198 11.10 -3.28 9.54
C ALA A 198 11.50 -3.05 11.00
N ILE A 199 12.06 -4.07 11.67
CA ILE A 199 12.52 -3.98 13.06
C ILE A 199 13.64 -2.95 13.21
N VAL A 200 14.65 -2.99 12.31
CA VAL A 200 15.76 -2.05 12.33
C VAL A 200 15.25 -0.62 12.12
N MET A 201 14.42 -0.38 11.09
CA MET A 201 13.86 0.96 10.86
C MET A 201 13.04 1.46 12.04
N ARG A 202 12.19 0.60 12.62
CA ARG A 202 11.41 0.95 13.82
C ARG A 202 12.33 1.41 14.95
N ARG A 203 13.32 0.59 15.31
CA ARG A 203 14.23 0.87 16.43
C ARG A 203 15.04 2.14 16.19
N THR A 204 15.59 2.30 14.99
CA THR A 204 16.42 3.48 14.66
C THR A 204 15.58 4.76 14.66
N ALA A 205 14.38 4.75 14.08
CA ALA A 205 13.46 5.88 14.14
C ALA A 205 13.08 6.21 15.58
N SER A 206 12.69 5.22 16.39
CA SER A 206 12.39 5.40 17.82
C SER A 206 13.52 6.07 18.59
N GLN A 207 14.74 5.58 18.41
CA GLN A 207 15.91 6.11 19.12
C GLN A 207 16.21 7.53 18.69
N LEU A 208 16.16 7.82 17.38
CA LEU A 208 16.40 9.15 16.83
C LEU A 208 15.40 10.18 17.38
N ILE A 209 14.12 9.84 17.38
CA ILE A 209 13.05 10.71 17.92
C ILE A 209 13.24 10.93 19.41
N THR A 210 13.51 9.86 20.16
CA THR A 210 13.72 9.93 21.61
C THR A 210 14.91 10.84 21.94
N ASN A 211 16.01 10.71 21.19
CA ASN A 211 17.19 11.56 21.35
C ASN A 211 16.88 13.03 21.03
N LYS A 212 16.09 13.31 19.98
CA LYS A 212 15.76 14.68 19.56
C LYS A 212 14.72 15.36 20.44
N LEU A 213 13.71 14.62 20.92
CA LEU A 213 12.63 15.16 21.76
C LEU A 213 12.95 15.10 23.25
N GLY A 214 13.96 14.33 23.67
CA GLY A 214 14.31 14.11 25.08
C GLY A 214 13.28 13.28 25.86
N VAL A 215 12.27 12.70 25.19
CA VAL A 215 11.22 11.88 25.78
C VAL A 215 10.91 10.68 24.88
N VAL A 216 10.67 9.51 25.49
CA VAL A 216 10.29 8.30 24.75
C VAL A 216 8.86 8.48 24.22
N ARG A 217 8.70 8.45 22.90
CA ARG A 217 7.40 8.63 22.24
C ARG A 217 7.02 7.51 21.29
N TRP A 218 7.94 6.58 21.04
CA TRP A 218 7.79 5.54 20.02
C TRP A 218 8.27 4.20 20.55
N VAL A 219 7.57 3.64 21.53
CA VAL A 219 7.81 2.29 22.06
C VAL A 219 6.46 1.75 22.53
N ASP A 220 6.05 0.58 22.02
CA ASP A 220 5.23 -0.35 22.82
C ASP A 220 6.15 -0.82 23.94
N SER A 221 5.81 -0.49 25.18
CA SER A 221 6.51 -1.01 26.34
C SER A 221 6.20 -2.50 26.50
N ALA A 222 6.68 -3.33 25.57
CA ALA A 222 7.05 -4.68 25.94
C ALA A 222 8.26 -4.51 26.86
N PRO A 223 8.13 -4.80 28.16
CA PRO A 223 9.23 -4.58 29.09
C PRO A 223 10.42 -5.44 28.65
N LEU A 224 11.63 -4.87 28.73
CA LEU A 224 12.93 -5.48 28.43
C LEU A 224 13.27 -6.74 29.28
N THR A 225 12.29 -7.31 29.98
CA THR A 225 12.46 -8.42 30.91
C THR A 225 12.90 -9.71 30.21
N ASP A 226 12.53 -9.93 28.95
CA ASP A 226 12.85 -11.18 28.25
C ASP A 226 14.30 -11.25 27.74
N PHE A 227 14.97 -10.11 27.52
CA PHE A 227 16.36 -10.13 27.02
C PHE A 227 17.38 -10.38 28.13
N LEU A 228 17.10 -9.96 29.36
CA LEU A 228 17.97 -10.23 30.51
C LEU A 228 17.84 -11.67 31.02
N LEU A 229 16.70 -12.32 30.80
CA LEU A 229 16.51 -13.73 31.15
C LEU A 229 17.19 -14.69 30.16
N ALA A 230 17.25 -14.34 28.87
CA ALA A 230 17.94 -15.15 27.87
C ALA A 230 19.48 -15.11 28.00
N VAL A 231 20.05 -13.99 28.46
CA VAL A 231 21.51 -13.86 28.68
C VAL A 231 21.93 -14.47 30.03
N ALA A 232 21.04 -14.53 31.02
CA ALA A 232 21.35 -15.11 32.32
C ALA A 232 21.48 -16.65 32.28
N ASP A 233 20.83 -17.34 31.34
CA ASP A 233 20.83 -18.82 31.27
C ASP A 233 22.06 -19.41 30.54
N GLU A 234 22.76 -18.62 29.72
CA GLU A 234 23.98 -19.07 29.02
C GLU A 234 25.28 -18.93 29.84
N THR A 235 25.23 -18.35 31.05
CA THR A 235 26.45 -18.06 31.84
C THR A 235 26.70 -19.00 33.02
N THR A 236 25.88 -20.03 33.23
CA THR A 236 26.18 -21.10 34.20
C THR A 236 27.01 -22.22 33.57
N PRO A 237 28.27 -22.42 33.98
CA PRO A 237 29.01 -23.63 33.59
C PRO A 237 28.35 -24.87 34.23
N ARG A 238 28.13 -25.91 33.43
CA ARG A 238 27.72 -27.25 33.89
C ARG A 238 28.79 -27.93 34.73
#